data_AF-A0A263CZJ1-F1
#
_entry.id   AF-A0A263CZJ1-F1
#
_cell.length_a   1.000
_cell.length_b   1.000
_cell.length_c   1.000
_cell.angle_alpha   90.00
_cell.angle_beta   90.00
_cell.angle_gamma   90.00
#
_symmetry.space_group_name_H-M   'P 1'
#
loop_
_entity.id
_entity.type
_entity.pdbx_description
1 polymer ?
#
loop_
_entity_poly.entity_id
_entity_poly.type
_entity_poly.pdbx_seq_one_letter_code
_entity_poly.pdbx_strand_id
1 'polypeptide(L)'
;MVMTDDALRRLINFSNLRARVKLYNLGEGNPGSWDSNDFGLVRGVDVRLEDFANLSFVDLHSFVQGEFALPERECVVFGFHFYNGKIYENFGALFYRSGDITLNFNLSGGNFRSLEYARSHVEQVFISAGATVESLEHMEADEEVDEDYWSVTLAVSDFSVLVGAVGEAMKATRSALCTFRGELGPDRFVETRQSILNGEFSNLLGAKECDWLECKSTLSLGSREGNEMLVKSVCGFANGFRSSLLVVGVRTRPLNGSDTVAEVTPVSSRVHTVDRYQKIIDDYVSPAIRGMKIDAVPVDDGVVVVVMIPAQPEHEKLFVVTTSNGAGSTKTKVQSVYQRRGDRTVQLSTADMHALLSAGYQKLRSEQ
;
A
#
# COMPACT_ATOMS: atom_id res chain seq x y z
N MET A 1 39.62 14.24 2.54
CA MET A 1 39.51 15.29 3.58
C MET A 1 39.49 14.57 4.92
N VAL A 2 40.40 14.87 5.86
CA VAL A 2 40.46 14.10 7.12
C VAL A 2 39.27 14.47 8.00
N MET A 3 38.35 13.52 8.24
CA MET A 3 37.35 13.71 9.29
C MET A 3 38.05 13.81 10.63
N THR A 4 37.89 14.93 11.32
CA THR A 4 38.39 15.10 12.67
C THR A 4 37.50 14.34 13.67
N ASP A 5 38.11 13.87 14.75
CA ASP A 5 37.46 13.21 15.91
C ASP A 5 36.27 14.02 16.49
N ASP A 6 36.21 15.33 16.19
CA ASP A 6 35.16 16.24 16.59
C ASP A 6 33.86 16.11 15.74
N ALA A 7 33.94 15.63 14.50
CA ALA A 7 32.76 15.35 13.67
C ALA A 7 31.94 14.19 14.25
N LEU A 8 32.64 13.13 14.68
CA LEU A 8 32.06 11.94 15.31
C LEU A 8 31.44 12.22 16.69
N ARG A 9 31.88 13.29 17.37
CA ARG A 9 31.32 13.75 18.66
C ARG A 9 30.12 14.69 18.55
N ARG A 10 29.96 15.39 17.42
CA ARG A 10 28.82 16.30 17.17
C ARG A 10 27.53 15.58 16.74
N LEU A 11 27.63 14.28 16.48
CA LEU A 11 26.64 13.37 15.88
C LEU A 11 25.41 13.01 16.76
N ILE A 12 25.12 13.78 17.82
CA ILE A 12 24.32 13.29 18.97
C ILE A 12 22.91 13.92 19.13
N ASN A 13 22.50 14.93 18.35
CA ASN A 13 21.31 15.74 18.71
C ASN A 13 20.20 15.94 17.64
N PHE A 14 18.94 15.73 18.10
CA PHE A 14 17.61 16.12 17.57
C PHE A 14 16.99 15.50 16.31
N SER A 15 15.95 14.65 16.55
CA SER A 15 14.89 14.17 15.62
C SER A 15 15.26 13.80 14.16
N ASN A 16 15.07 12.58 13.65
CA ASN A 16 14.37 11.44 14.28
C ASN A 16 14.72 10.03 13.75
N LEU A 17 15.16 9.86 12.50
CA LEU A 17 15.54 8.54 11.94
C LEU A 17 16.82 8.03 12.63
N ARG A 18 16.75 6.86 13.27
CA ARG A 18 17.89 6.24 13.98
C ARG A 18 18.42 5.02 13.23
N ALA A 19 19.56 5.19 12.57
CA ALA A 19 20.38 4.06 12.16
C ALA A 19 21.24 3.59 13.36
N ARG A 20 21.54 2.29 13.43
CA ARG A 20 22.56 1.76 14.34
C ARG A 20 23.66 1.17 13.49
N VAL A 21 24.76 1.92 13.34
CA VAL A 21 25.98 1.37 12.74
C VAL A 21 26.51 0.34 13.72
N LYS A 22 26.31 -0.93 13.39
CA LYS A 22 27.01 -2.07 13.98
C LYS A 22 28.16 -2.41 13.04
N LEU A 23 29.38 -2.40 13.55
CA LEU A 23 30.57 -2.86 12.85
C LEU A 23 30.77 -4.34 13.16
N TYR A 24 30.66 -5.17 12.14
CA TYR A 24 30.98 -6.59 12.21
C TYR A 24 32.30 -6.83 11.48
N ASN A 25 33.22 -7.53 12.15
CA ASN A 25 34.30 -8.22 11.48
C ASN A 25 33.82 -9.65 11.22
N LEU A 26 33.60 -9.97 9.95
CA LEU A 26 33.24 -11.31 9.49
C LEU A 26 34.50 -12.01 8.96
N GLY A 27 34.93 -13.05 9.66
CA GLY A 27 35.95 -13.98 9.17
C GLY A 27 35.46 -14.80 7.97
N GLU A 28 36.20 -15.84 7.57
CA GLU A 28 36.03 -16.57 6.28
C GLU A 28 34.69 -17.34 6.07
N GLY A 29 33.65 -17.11 6.88
CA GLY A 29 32.34 -17.76 6.78
C GLY A 29 31.29 -16.95 6.01
N ASN A 30 30.32 -17.66 5.41
CA ASN A 30 29.13 -17.04 4.80
C ASN A 30 28.32 -16.28 5.88
N PRO A 31 27.98 -14.98 5.70
CA PRO A 31 27.46 -14.09 6.76
C PRO A 31 26.23 -14.55 7.54
N GLY A 32 25.40 -15.45 6.99
CA GLY A 32 24.14 -15.88 7.63
C GLY A 32 23.09 -14.77 7.73
N SER A 33 21.94 -15.09 8.35
CA SER A 33 20.94 -14.08 8.69
C SER A 33 21.38 -13.25 9.91
N TRP A 34 20.94 -11.99 9.93
CA TRP A 34 21.39 -10.97 10.89
C TRP A 34 20.98 -11.23 12.36
N ASP A 35 20.19 -12.27 12.59
CA ASP A 35 19.60 -12.60 13.88
C ASP A 35 20.46 -13.56 14.72
N SER A 36 21.49 -14.17 14.12
CA SER A 36 22.46 -15.01 14.84
C SER A 36 23.59 -14.15 15.46
N ASN A 37 23.66 -14.10 16.79
CA ASN A 37 24.58 -13.25 17.55
C ASN A 37 26.06 -13.73 17.58
N ASP A 38 26.46 -14.64 16.70
CA ASP A 38 27.71 -15.43 16.86
C ASP A 38 28.95 -14.84 16.14
N PHE A 39 28.88 -13.62 15.61
CA PHE A 39 30.00 -13.01 14.87
C PHE A 39 30.59 -11.74 15.50
N GLY A 40 31.78 -11.88 16.07
CA GLY A 40 32.76 -10.80 16.25
C GLY A 40 32.50 -9.80 17.39
N LEU A 41 33.48 -8.92 17.60
CA LEU A 41 33.42 -7.88 18.63
C LEU A 41 32.59 -6.69 18.13
N VAL A 42 31.26 -6.76 18.31
CA VAL A 42 30.34 -5.69 17.88
C VAL A 42 30.68 -4.37 18.58
N ARG A 43 31.25 -3.43 17.83
CA ARG A 43 31.30 -2.01 18.19
C ARG A 43 30.22 -1.30 17.40
N GLY A 44 29.40 -0.49 18.06
CA GLY A 44 28.35 0.23 17.38
C GLY A 44 27.91 1.51 18.06
N VAL A 45 27.43 2.44 17.25
CA VAL A 45 26.93 3.76 17.65
C VAL A 45 25.61 4.00 16.92
N ASP A 46 24.62 4.54 17.64
CA ASP A 46 23.38 5.00 17.05
C ASP A 46 23.63 6.37 16.38
N VAL A 47 23.37 6.47 15.08
CA VAL A 47 23.64 7.63 14.21
C VAL A 47 22.40 7.93 13.34
N ARG A 48 22.32 9.06 12.64
CA ARG A 48 21.22 9.27 11.68
C ARG A 48 21.68 9.08 10.25
N LEU A 49 20.79 8.55 9.41
CA LEU A 49 21.06 8.46 7.97
C LEU A 49 21.28 9.85 7.33
N GLU A 50 20.65 10.89 7.87
CA GLU A 50 20.82 12.28 7.41
C GLU A 50 22.24 12.83 7.67
N ASP A 51 22.91 12.41 8.75
CA ASP A 51 24.30 12.79 9.05
C ASP A 51 25.27 12.22 7.99
N PHE A 52 24.89 11.10 7.37
CA PHE A 52 25.64 10.40 6.34
C PHE A 52 25.21 10.80 4.93
N ALA A 53 24.13 11.57 4.76
CA ALA A 53 23.50 11.79 3.46
C ALA A 53 24.42 12.45 2.42
N ASN A 54 25.39 13.26 2.87
CA ASN A 54 26.38 13.94 2.04
C ASN A 54 27.74 13.20 1.95
N LEU A 55 27.87 12.02 2.55
CA LEU A 55 29.08 11.20 2.45
C LEU A 55 28.98 10.30 1.23
N SER A 56 30.08 10.18 0.49
CA SER A 56 30.18 9.16 -0.54
C SER A 56 30.43 7.79 0.08
N PHE A 57 30.03 6.72 -0.61
CA PHE A 57 30.38 5.37 -0.20
C PHE A 57 31.90 5.12 -0.22
N VAL A 58 32.71 5.88 -0.99
CA VAL A 58 34.18 5.81 -0.89
C VAL A 58 34.77 6.55 0.31
N ASP A 59 34.17 7.66 0.78
CA ASP A 59 34.61 8.27 2.05
C ASP A 59 34.43 7.27 3.21
N LEU A 60 33.31 6.54 3.19
CA LEU A 60 33.06 5.44 4.13
C LEU A 60 34.01 4.26 3.94
N HIS A 61 34.22 3.78 2.71
CA HIS A 61 35.18 2.70 2.44
C HIS A 61 36.60 3.06 2.89
N SER A 62 37.05 4.27 2.58
CA SER A 62 38.38 4.78 2.95
C SER A 62 38.54 4.87 4.47
N PHE A 63 37.51 5.33 5.19
CA PHE A 63 37.46 5.33 6.65
C PHE A 63 37.57 3.89 7.20
N VAL A 64 36.80 2.96 6.62
CA VAL A 64 36.79 1.54 7.02
C VAL A 64 38.16 0.87 6.83
N GLN A 65 38.80 1.06 5.67
CA GLN A 65 40.12 0.50 5.41
C GLN A 65 41.18 1.09 6.37
N GLY A 66 41.07 2.38 6.71
CA GLY A 66 41.98 3.06 7.64
C GLY A 66 41.84 2.60 9.09
N GLU A 67 40.61 2.36 9.56
CA GLU A 67 40.32 2.03 10.96
C GLU A 67 40.45 0.52 11.27
N PHE A 68 40.05 -0.37 10.35
CA PHE A 68 39.89 -1.81 10.64
C PHE A 68 40.99 -2.72 10.10
N ALA A 69 41.93 -2.22 9.29
CA ALA A 69 43.12 -2.93 8.81
C ALA A 69 42.84 -4.35 8.25
N LEU A 70 41.84 -4.46 7.37
CA LEU A 70 41.20 -5.72 6.97
C LEU A 70 42.15 -6.71 6.25
N PRO A 71 42.22 -7.98 6.69
CA PRO A 71 42.70 -9.13 5.90
C PRO A 71 41.96 -9.27 4.56
N GLU A 72 42.53 -10.04 3.62
CA GLU A 72 42.07 -10.09 2.22
C GLU A 72 40.66 -10.66 2.00
N ARG A 73 40.04 -11.26 3.02
CA ARG A 73 38.72 -11.90 2.96
C ARG A 73 37.69 -11.31 3.93
N GLU A 74 38.06 -10.32 4.73
CA GLU A 74 37.14 -9.69 5.68
C GLU A 74 36.41 -8.53 4.99
N CYS A 75 35.10 -8.45 5.20
CA CYS A 75 34.29 -7.28 4.87
C CYS A 75 33.77 -6.64 6.16
N VAL A 76 33.56 -5.33 6.12
CA VAL A 76 32.84 -4.64 7.21
C VAL A 76 31.41 -4.41 6.77
N VAL A 77 30.49 -4.89 7.59
CA VAL A 77 29.06 -4.61 7.43
C VAL A 77 28.74 -3.32 8.17
N PHE A 78 27.99 -2.41 7.53
CA PHE A 78 27.30 -1.32 8.18
C PHE A 78 25.82 -1.63 8.25
N GLY A 79 25.33 -1.86 9.46
CA GLY A 79 23.90 -1.86 9.74
C GLY A 79 23.31 -0.45 9.65
N PHE A 80 22.20 -0.33 8.93
CA PHE A 80 21.32 0.81 8.97
C PHE A 80 19.91 0.32 9.26
N HIS A 81 19.24 1.00 10.18
CA HIS A 81 17.87 0.71 10.57
C HIS A 81 17.03 1.95 10.28
N PHE A 82 15.82 1.79 9.75
CA PHE A 82 14.88 2.90 9.59
C PHE A 82 13.48 2.49 9.98
N TYR A 83 12.76 3.37 10.67
CA TYR A 83 11.38 3.13 11.08
C TYR A 83 10.42 3.61 9.99
N ASN A 84 9.63 2.70 9.43
CA ASN A 84 8.71 3.01 8.32
C ASN A 84 7.30 3.45 8.77
N GLY A 85 7.11 3.66 10.08
CA GLY A 85 5.80 3.96 10.68
C GLY A 85 5.11 2.76 11.32
N LYS A 86 5.54 1.52 11.01
CA LYS A 86 5.04 0.27 11.62
C LYS A 86 6.17 -0.58 12.21
N ILE A 87 7.21 -0.83 11.43
CA ILE A 87 8.33 -1.70 11.78
C ILE A 87 9.66 -1.00 11.52
N TYR A 88 10.74 -1.56 12.07
CA TYR A 88 12.10 -1.20 11.68
C TYR A 88 12.53 -2.10 10.52
N GLU A 89 12.98 -1.47 9.44
CA GLU A 89 13.55 -2.15 8.27
C GLU A 89 15.06 -1.97 8.26
N ASN A 90 15.76 -2.99 7.77
CA ASN A 90 17.21 -3.10 7.87
C ASN A 90 17.82 -3.01 6.47
N PHE A 91 18.89 -2.24 6.33
CA PHE A 91 19.80 -2.37 5.20
C PHE A 91 21.25 -2.52 5.65
N GLY A 92 21.98 -3.35 4.92
CA GLY A 92 23.41 -3.57 5.08
C GLY A 92 24.18 -2.99 3.92
N ALA A 93 25.26 -2.27 4.22
CA ALA A 93 26.33 -2.02 3.26
C ALA A 93 27.53 -2.90 3.62
N LEU A 94 27.98 -3.74 2.69
CA LEU A 94 29.16 -4.59 2.82
C LEU A 94 30.31 -3.93 2.07
N PHE A 95 31.38 -3.59 2.78
CA PHE A 95 32.56 -2.95 2.22
C PHE A 95 33.68 -3.99 2.10
N TYR A 96 34.06 -4.34 0.87
CA TYR A 96 35.09 -5.33 0.56
C TYR A 96 36.47 -4.69 0.34
N ARG A 97 37.55 -5.40 0.67
CA ARG A 97 38.92 -4.89 0.47
C ARG A 97 39.31 -4.65 -1.00
N SER A 98 38.63 -5.30 -1.94
CA SER A 98 38.75 -5.04 -3.38
C SER A 98 38.38 -3.61 -3.79
N GLY A 99 37.59 -2.91 -2.97
CA GLY A 99 36.94 -1.65 -3.31
C GLY A 99 35.45 -1.81 -3.57
N ASP A 100 34.96 -3.04 -3.79
CA ASP A 100 33.55 -3.30 -4.07
C ASP A 100 32.68 -2.99 -2.85
N ILE A 101 31.46 -2.51 -3.12
CA ILE A 101 30.48 -2.13 -2.12
C ILE A 101 29.12 -2.68 -2.54
N THR A 102 28.64 -3.67 -1.79
CA THR A 102 27.34 -4.33 -2.02
C THR A 102 26.35 -3.88 -0.96
N LEU A 103 25.16 -3.45 -1.39
CA LEU A 103 24.07 -3.05 -0.51
C LEU A 103 22.98 -4.12 -0.55
N ASN A 104 22.52 -4.56 0.61
CA ASN A 104 21.46 -5.56 0.75
C ASN A 104 20.36 -5.02 1.65
N PHE A 105 19.10 -5.13 1.25
CA PHE A 105 17.98 -4.76 2.10
C PHE A 105 16.73 -5.59 1.84
N ASN A 106 16.01 -5.86 2.93
CA ASN A 106 14.73 -6.52 2.91
C ASN A 106 13.63 -5.48 3.17
N LEU A 107 12.63 -5.42 2.30
CA LEU A 107 11.46 -4.57 2.47
C LEU A 107 10.22 -5.45 2.73
N SER A 108 9.65 -5.35 3.93
CA SER A 108 8.48 -6.15 4.26
C SER A 108 7.25 -5.71 3.49
N GLY A 109 6.48 -6.72 3.06
CA GLY A 109 5.26 -6.62 2.25
C GLY A 109 5.54 -6.37 0.77
N GLY A 110 4.57 -6.72 -0.07
CA GLY A 110 4.70 -6.58 -1.52
C GLY A 110 3.73 -7.48 -2.27
N ASN A 111 3.91 -7.57 -3.59
CA ASN A 111 3.21 -8.54 -4.43
C ASN A 111 4.08 -8.88 -5.64
N PHE A 112 4.52 -10.14 -5.73
CA PHE A 112 5.37 -10.64 -6.81
C PHE A 112 4.80 -10.43 -8.23
N ARG A 113 3.50 -10.19 -8.39
CA ARG A 113 2.83 -10.16 -9.70
C ARG A 113 3.20 -8.98 -10.60
N SER A 114 3.95 -8.01 -10.09
CA SER A 114 4.51 -6.91 -10.88
C SER A 114 6.02 -7.04 -11.14
N LEU A 115 6.67 -8.18 -10.86
CA LEU A 115 8.14 -8.34 -10.81
C LEU A 115 8.91 -7.69 -11.98
N GLU A 116 8.41 -7.79 -13.22
CA GLU A 116 9.05 -7.21 -14.41
C GLU A 116 8.97 -5.67 -14.44
N TYR A 117 7.80 -5.10 -14.11
CA TYR A 117 7.60 -3.65 -13.98
C TYR A 117 8.32 -3.09 -12.76
N ALA A 118 8.22 -3.81 -11.63
CA ALA A 118 8.92 -3.55 -10.39
C ALA A 118 10.44 -3.48 -10.63
N ARG A 119 11.02 -4.51 -11.28
CA ARG A 119 12.43 -4.55 -11.68
C ARG A 119 12.81 -3.34 -12.53
N SER A 120 12.07 -3.08 -13.60
CA SER A 120 12.34 -1.94 -14.50
C SER A 120 12.35 -0.60 -13.75
N HIS A 121 11.42 -0.40 -12.82
CA HIS A 121 11.33 0.81 -12.01
C HIS A 121 12.48 0.91 -10.99
N VAL A 122 12.76 -0.17 -10.26
CA VAL A 122 13.82 -0.23 -9.24
C VAL A 122 15.21 -0.06 -9.87
N GLU A 123 15.45 -0.67 -11.03
CA GLU A 123 16.66 -0.46 -11.84
C GLU A 123 16.81 1.02 -12.24
N GLN A 124 15.77 1.66 -12.79
CA GLN A 124 15.82 3.09 -13.13
C GLN A 124 16.07 3.99 -11.92
N VAL A 125 15.43 3.71 -10.78
CA VAL A 125 15.56 4.46 -9.53
C VAL A 125 16.99 4.35 -8.97
N PHE A 126 17.58 3.16 -8.92
CA PHE A 126 18.95 3.00 -8.42
C PHE A 126 20.03 3.45 -9.41
N ILE A 127 19.84 3.27 -10.73
CA ILE A 127 20.75 3.83 -11.75
C ILE A 127 20.81 5.36 -11.62
N SER A 128 19.66 6.00 -11.35
CA SER A 128 19.60 7.46 -11.10
C SER A 128 20.32 7.88 -9.81
N ALA A 129 20.52 6.95 -8.87
CA ALA A 129 21.32 7.12 -7.66
C ALA A 129 22.76 6.58 -7.80
N GLY A 130 23.18 6.13 -8.99
CA GLY A 130 24.53 5.59 -9.30
C GLY A 130 24.80 4.16 -8.83
N ALA A 131 23.77 3.43 -8.40
CA ALA A 131 23.84 2.01 -8.04
C ALA A 131 23.19 1.13 -9.11
N THR A 132 23.66 -0.11 -9.24
CA THR A 132 23.09 -1.11 -10.17
C THR A 132 22.44 -2.23 -9.37
N VAL A 133 21.22 -2.62 -9.75
CA VAL A 133 20.50 -3.74 -9.12
C VAL A 133 21.10 -5.05 -9.62
N GLU A 134 21.66 -5.84 -8.71
CA GLU A 134 22.18 -7.18 -9.01
C GLU A 134 21.07 -8.23 -8.88
N SER A 135 20.31 -8.16 -7.78
CA SER A 135 19.18 -9.04 -7.50
C SER A 135 17.95 -8.23 -7.07
N LEU A 136 16.77 -8.76 -7.41
CA LEU A 136 15.48 -8.30 -6.92
C LEU A 136 14.58 -9.53 -6.89
N GLU A 137 14.29 -10.00 -5.68
CA GLU A 137 13.58 -11.25 -5.41
C GLU A 137 12.43 -10.99 -4.43
N HIS A 138 11.32 -11.70 -4.60
CA HIS A 138 10.20 -11.66 -3.65
C HIS A 138 10.13 -13.00 -2.92
N MET A 139 10.35 -12.95 -1.61
CA MET A 139 10.24 -14.09 -0.71
C MET A 139 8.82 -14.11 -0.16
N GLU A 140 8.08 -15.21 -0.40
CA GLU A 140 6.75 -15.42 0.16
C GLU A 140 6.85 -15.92 1.61
N ALA A 141 5.85 -15.61 2.44
CA ALA A 141 5.76 -16.13 3.80
C ALA A 141 5.50 -17.66 3.81
N ASP A 142 6.24 -18.40 4.64
CA ASP A 142 6.12 -19.85 4.80
C ASP A 142 6.38 -20.29 6.26
N GLU A 143 6.86 -21.51 6.50
CA GLU A 143 7.18 -22.00 7.85
C GLU A 143 8.53 -21.47 8.40
N GLU A 144 9.39 -20.95 7.53
CA GLU A 144 10.70 -20.36 7.87
C GLU A 144 10.70 -18.81 7.76
N VAL A 145 9.75 -18.24 7.02
CA VAL A 145 9.61 -16.79 6.75
C VAL A 145 8.29 -16.25 7.32
N ASP A 146 8.37 -15.47 8.40
CA ASP A 146 7.20 -14.88 9.11
C ASP A 146 6.31 -13.96 8.24
N GLU A 147 6.87 -13.29 7.23
CA GLU A 147 6.12 -12.42 6.33
C GLU A 147 6.74 -12.24 4.94
N ASP A 148 5.90 -12.01 3.93
CA ASP A 148 6.33 -11.66 2.57
C ASP A 148 7.31 -10.47 2.60
N TYR A 149 8.43 -10.56 1.88
CA TYR A 149 9.37 -9.44 1.73
C TYR A 149 10.06 -9.44 0.36
N TRP A 150 10.46 -8.24 -0.08
CA TRP A 150 11.38 -8.09 -1.20
C TRP A 150 12.82 -8.07 -0.70
N SER A 151 13.66 -8.94 -1.24
CA SER A 151 15.12 -8.86 -1.09
C SER A 151 15.71 -8.11 -2.28
N VAL A 152 16.56 -7.13 -2.01
CA VAL A 152 17.22 -6.32 -3.05
C VAL A 152 18.72 -6.26 -2.79
N THR A 153 19.51 -6.72 -3.75
CA THR A 153 20.98 -6.56 -3.77
C THR A 153 21.38 -5.53 -4.81
N LEU A 154 22.22 -4.56 -4.42
CA LEU A 154 22.79 -3.54 -5.29
C LEU A 154 24.31 -3.58 -5.24
N ALA A 155 24.96 -3.31 -6.37
CA ALA A 155 26.36 -2.87 -6.41
C ALA A 155 26.43 -1.35 -6.57
N VAL A 156 27.32 -0.70 -5.82
CA VAL A 156 27.62 0.73 -5.99
C VAL A 156 28.67 0.88 -7.09
N SER A 157 28.23 1.22 -8.30
CA SER A 157 29.07 1.27 -9.50
C SER A 157 29.92 2.53 -9.64
N ASP A 158 29.50 3.65 -9.02
CA ASP A 158 30.25 4.90 -8.96
C ASP A 158 30.58 5.23 -7.49
N PHE A 159 31.87 5.41 -7.23
CA PHE A 159 32.39 5.68 -5.90
C PHE A 159 32.03 7.07 -5.34
N SER A 160 31.56 7.98 -6.18
CA SER A 160 31.03 9.29 -5.76
C SER A 160 29.57 9.22 -5.25
N VAL A 161 28.91 8.07 -5.33
CA VAL A 161 27.52 7.89 -4.88
C VAL A 161 27.36 8.24 -3.43
N LEU A 162 26.41 9.14 -3.16
CA LEU A 162 26.06 9.59 -1.83
C LEU A 162 25.12 8.61 -1.14
N VAL A 163 25.35 8.35 0.14
CA VAL A 163 24.46 7.52 0.98
C VAL A 163 23.03 8.07 0.98
N GLY A 164 22.87 9.40 0.94
CA GLY A 164 21.56 10.05 0.88
C GLY A 164 20.80 9.76 -0.43
N ALA A 165 21.49 9.70 -1.57
CA ALA A 165 20.86 9.41 -2.86
C ALA A 165 20.32 7.97 -2.89
N VAL A 166 21.10 7.01 -2.38
CA VAL A 166 20.64 5.63 -2.20
C VAL A 166 19.48 5.55 -1.20
N GLY A 167 19.55 6.30 -0.09
CA GLY A 167 18.47 6.35 0.90
C GLY A 167 17.13 6.85 0.34
N GLU A 168 17.13 7.86 -0.53
CA GLU A 168 15.93 8.30 -1.24
C GLU A 168 15.48 7.27 -2.30
N ALA A 169 16.41 6.66 -3.03
CA ALA A 169 16.11 5.59 -3.98
C ALA A 169 15.47 4.36 -3.31
N MET A 170 15.88 4.00 -2.10
CA MET A 170 15.24 2.97 -1.27
C MET A 170 13.81 3.34 -0.86
N LYS A 171 13.56 4.61 -0.46
CA LYS A 171 12.20 5.08 -0.14
C LYS A 171 11.28 5.04 -1.35
N ALA A 172 11.77 5.48 -2.52
CA ALA A 172 11.04 5.40 -3.79
C ALA A 172 10.74 3.95 -4.17
N THR A 173 11.75 3.08 -4.10
CA THR A 173 11.64 1.63 -4.30
C THR A 173 10.58 1.01 -3.38
N ARG A 174 10.57 1.35 -2.08
CA ARG A 174 9.55 0.88 -1.14
C ARG A 174 8.13 1.31 -1.53
N SER A 175 7.96 2.54 -2.02
CA SER A 175 6.66 3.06 -2.50
C SER A 175 6.13 2.32 -3.74
N ALA A 176 7.02 1.67 -4.51
CA ALA A 176 6.69 0.90 -5.70
C ALA A 176 6.54 -0.61 -5.44
N LEU A 177 7.40 -1.19 -4.59
CA LEU A 177 7.45 -2.63 -4.30
C LEU A 177 6.45 -3.07 -3.22
N CYS A 178 6.32 -2.29 -2.15
CA CYS A 178 5.63 -2.70 -0.92
C CYS A 178 4.20 -2.17 -0.83
N THR A 179 3.67 -1.66 -1.93
CA THR A 179 2.33 -1.06 -2.08
C THR A 179 1.16 -2.04 -1.88
N PHE A 180 1.44 -3.33 -1.70
CA PHE A 180 0.46 -4.42 -1.84
C PHE A 180 0.38 -5.43 -0.68
N ARG A 181 0.78 -5.06 0.54
CA ARG A 181 0.07 -5.64 1.70
C ARG A 181 -1.35 -5.06 1.75
N GLY A 182 -2.30 -5.79 2.35
CA GLY A 182 -3.74 -5.48 2.36
C GLY A 182 -4.18 -4.23 3.13
N GLU A 183 -3.27 -3.30 3.32
CA GLU A 183 -3.48 -1.97 3.87
C GLU A 183 -2.93 -0.97 2.87
N LEU A 184 -3.70 -0.72 1.81
CA LEU A 184 -3.55 0.54 1.08
C LEU A 184 -3.68 1.65 2.13
N GLY A 185 -2.59 2.40 2.35
CA GLY A 185 -2.56 3.51 3.29
C GLY A 185 -3.75 4.44 3.02
N PRO A 186 -4.33 5.08 4.07
CA PRO A 186 -5.72 5.52 4.12
C PRO A 186 -6.22 6.44 2.99
N ASP A 187 -5.33 6.99 2.17
CA ASP A 187 -5.59 8.09 1.23
C ASP A 187 -5.38 7.75 -0.27
N ARG A 188 -4.89 6.55 -0.66
CA ARG A 188 -4.63 6.23 -2.09
C ARG A 188 -5.86 6.10 -2.99
N PHE A 189 -7.04 6.37 -2.45
CA PHE A 189 -8.30 6.53 -3.19
C PHE A 189 -8.18 7.52 -4.37
N VAL A 190 -7.43 8.63 -4.21
CA VAL A 190 -7.31 9.66 -5.25
C VAL A 190 -6.49 9.16 -6.43
N GLU A 191 -5.32 8.60 -6.15
CA GLU A 191 -4.40 8.04 -7.14
C GLU A 191 -5.01 6.83 -7.85
N THR A 192 -5.65 5.91 -7.12
CA THR A 192 -6.35 4.76 -7.72
C THR A 192 -7.47 5.22 -8.64
N ARG A 193 -8.30 6.20 -8.24
CA ARG A 193 -9.31 6.76 -9.13
C ARG A 193 -8.68 7.40 -10.36
N GLN A 194 -7.61 8.19 -10.19
CA GLN A 194 -6.99 8.90 -11.30
C GLN A 194 -6.32 7.95 -12.30
N SER A 195 -5.61 6.92 -11.85
CA SER A 195 -5.05 5.88 -12.72
C SER A 195 -6.15 5.17 -13.52
N ILE A 196 -7.26 4.79 -12.87
CA ILE A 196 -8.38 4.16 -13.59
C ILE A 196 -8.95 5.11 -14.66
N LEU A 197 -9.13 6.40 -14.35
CA LEU A 197 -9.62 7.39 -15.33
C LEU A 197 -8.64 7.66 -16.49
N ASN A 198 -7.34 7.48 -16.26
CA ASN A 198 -6.31 7.56 -17.30
C ASN A 198 -6.23 6.28 -18.16
N GLY A 199 -6.92 5.19 -17.78
CA GLY A 199 -6.78 3.88 -18.41
C GLY A 199 -5.60 3.03 -17.89
N GLU A 200 -4.96 3.45 -16.79
CA GLU A 200 -3.79 2.81 -16.18
C GLU A 200 -4.21 1.68 -15.21
N PHE A 201 -4.89 0.65 -15.73
CA PHE A 201 -5.46 -0.42 -14.90
C PHE A 201 -4.43 -1.34 -14.25
N SER A 202 -3.16 -1.33 -14.69
CA SER A 202 -2.06 -2.08 -14.07
C SER A 202 -1.94 -1.80 -12.57
N ASN A 203 -2.22 -0.56 -12.15
CA ASN A 203 -2.16 -0.12 -10.75
C ASN A 203 -3.29 -0.70 -9.89
N LEU A 204 -4.35 -1.25 -10.50
CA LEU A 204 -5.47 -1.91 -9.83
C LEU A 204 -5.25 -3.43 -9.71
N LEU A 205 -4.42 -4.04 -10.57
CA LEU A 205 -4.13 -5.48 -10.52
C LEU A 205 -3.39 -5.83 -9.22
N GLY A 206 -3.87 -6.86 -8.52
CA GLY A 206 -3.33 -7.24 -7.21
C GLY A 206 -3.86 -6.39 -6.04
N ALA A 207 -4.68 -5.36 -6.28
CA ALA A 207 -5.33 -4.62 -5.19
C ALA A 207 -6.34 -5.50 -4.46
N LYS A 208 -6.32 -5.48 -3.13
CA LYS A 208 -7.31 -6.17 -2.29
C LYS A 208 -8.56 -5.31 -2.13
N GLU A 209 -9.74 -5.93 -2.17
CA GLU A 209 -10.97 -5.30 -1.70
C GLU A 209 -10.83 -4.95 -0.21
N CYS A 210 -11.37 -3.79 0.18
CA CYS A 210 -11.13 -3.20 1.49
C CYS A 210 -12.29 -2.29 1.89
N ASP A 211 -12.12 -1.46 2.93
CA ASP A 211 -13.19 -0.57 3.40
C ASP A 211 -13.49 0.62 2.49
N TRP A 212 -12.67 0.85 1.44
CA TRP A 212 -12.93 1.84 0.40
C TRP A 212 -12.96 1.31 -1.04
N LEU A 213 -12.52 0.07 -1.31
CA LEU A 213 -12.52 -0.52 -2.65
C LEU A 213 -13.41 -1.76 -2.72
N GLU A 214 -14.34 -1.75 -3.66
CA GLU A 214 -15.18 -2.89 -4.05
C GLU A 214 -15.10 -3.06 -5.57
N CYS A 215 -14.86 -4.27 -6.06
CA CYS A 215 -14.80 -4.60 -7.48
C CYS A 215 -15.94 -5.56 -7.86
N LYS A 216 -16.42 -5.45 -9.09
CA LYS A 216 -17.42 -6.37 -9.67
C LYS A 216 -17.05 -6.65 -11.12
N SER A 217 -17.03 -7.92 -11.52
CA SER A 217 -16.78 -8.29 -12.91
C SER A 217 -17.90 -7.80 -13.83
N THR A 218 -19.14 -7.86 -13.36
CA THR A 218 -20.33 -7.32 -14.05
C THR A 218 -21.48 -7.08 -13.05
N LEU A 219 -22.53 -6.40 -13.50
CA LEU A 219 -23.80 -6.22 -12.77
C LEU A 219 -24.97 -6.37 -13.75
N SER A 220 -25.96 -7.20 -13.41
CA SER A 220 -27.16 -7.42 -14.22
C SER A 220 -28.17 -6.26 -14.10
N LEU A 221 -27.76 -5.04 -14.51
CA LEU A 221 -28.54 -3.81 -14.35
C LEU A 221 -29.95 -3.95 -14.97
N GLY A 222 -30.95 -3.46 -14.25
CA GLY A 222 -32.36 -3.61 -14.61
C GLY A 222 -33.00 -4.93 -14.13
N SER A 223 -32.21 -5.93 -13.71
CA SER A 223 -32.72 -7.03 -12.90
C SER A 223 -32.83 -6.57 -11.43
N ARG A 224 -33.74 -7.18 -10.67
CA ARG A 224 -33.87 -6.88 -9.23
C ARG A 224 -32.55 -7.11 -8.50
N GLU A 225 -31.93 -8.27 -8.74
CA GLU A 225 -30.69 -8.70 -8.09
C GLU A 225 -29.49 -7.79 -8.46
N GLY A 226 -29.36 -7.42 -9.74
CA GLY A 226 -28.30 -6.52 -10.19
C GLY A 226 -28.44 -5.10 -9.64
N ASN A 227 -29.68 -4.59 -9.58
CA ASN A 227 -29.97 -3.31 -8.92
C ASN A 227 -29.69 -3.39 -7.41
N GLU A 228 -30.15 -4.44 -6.73
CA GLU A 228 -29.95 -4.67 -5.29
C GLU A 228 -28.46 -4.76 -4.93
N MET A 229 -27.64 -5.43 -5.73
CA MET A 229 -26.17 -5.45 -5.55
C MET A 229 -25.55 -4.07 -5.68
N LEU A 230 -25.92 -3.28 -6.70
CA LEU A 230 -25.42 -1.92 -6.89
C LEU A 230 -25.74 -1.03 -5.68
N VAL A 231 -27.03 -0.95 -5.32
CA VAL A 231 -27.49 -0.02 -4.28
C VAL A 231 -27.05 -0.47 -2.88
N LYS A 232 -26.86 -1.78 -2.65
CA LYS A 232 -26.24 -2.31 -1.43
C LYS A 232 -24.83 -1.77 -1.25
N SER A 233 -23.96 -1.92 -2.26
CA SER A 233 -22.56 -1.46 -2.15
C SER A 233 -22.47 0.07 -2.03
N VAL A 234 -23.23 0.81 -2.85
CA VAL A 234 -23.29 2.28 -2.80
C VAL A 234 -23.79 2.81 -1.45
N CYS A 235 -24.88 2.24 -0.91
CA CYS A 235 -25.42 2.62 0.40
C CYS A 235 -24.47 2.23 1.55
N GLY A 236 -23.88 1.04 1.49
CA GLY A 236 -22.88 0.57 2.44
C GLY A 236 -21.69 1.53 2.56
N PHE A 237 -21.20 2.02 1.43
CA PHE A 237 -20.14 3.01 1.33
C PHE A 237 -20.56 4.41 1.78
N ALA A 238 -21.75 4.90 1.42
CA ALA A 238 -22.26 6.20 1.87
C ALA A 238 -22.43 6.26 3.41
N ASN A 239 -22.76 5.12 4.03
CA ASN A 239 -22.79 4.94 5.49
C ASN A 239 -21.42 4.60 6.11
N GLY A 240 -20.36 4.46 5.30
CA GLY A 240 -18.98 4.24 5.74
C GLY A 240 -18.29 5.52 6.21
N PHE A 241 -17.07 5.39 6.75
CA PHE A 241 -16.33 6.51 7.34
C PHE A 241 -15.50 7.34 6.35
N ARG A 242 -15.23 6.81 5.14
CA ARG A 242 -14.29 7.40 4.18
C ARG A 242 -14.82 7.37 2.74
N SER A 243 -14.20 8.15 1.86
CA SER A 243 -14.46 8.12 0.42
C SER A 243 -14.06 6.77 -0.17
N SER A 244 -14.78 6.33 -1.21
CA SER A 244 -14.70 4.95 -1.70
C SER A 244 -15.03 4.82 -3.19
N LEU A 245 -14.56 3.72 -3.79
CA LEU A 245 -14.74 3.35 -5.18
C LEU A 245 -15.46 1.98 -5.27
N LEU A 246 -16.54 1.96 -6.04
CA LEU A 246 -17.08 0.74 -6.63
C LEU A 246 -16.66 0.70 -8.10
N VAL A 247 -15.87 -0.31 -8.48
CA VAL A 247 -15.37 -0.49 -9.85
C VAL A 247 -16.05 -1.69 -10.51
N VAL A 248 -16.71 -1.48 -11.64
CA VAL A 248 -17.42 -2.52 -12.38
C VAL A 248 -16.79 -2.75 -13.75
N GLY A 249 -16.58 -4.01 -14.10
CA GLY A 249 -15.71 -4.43 -15.20
C GLY A 249 -14.33 -4.92 -14.73
N VAL A 250 -14.22 -5.38 -13.48
CA VAL A 250 -12.98 -5.87 -12.88
C VAL A 250 -13.26 -7.15 -12.09
N ARG A 251 -12.55 -8.23 -12.42
CA ARG A 251 -12.70 -9.55 -11.80
C ARG A 251 -11.75 -9.68 -10.61
N THR A 252 -12.28 -10.08 -9.47
CA THR A 252 -11.52 -10.48 -8.28
C THR A 252 -11.41 -12.00 -8.18
N ARG A 253 -10.49 -12.45 -7.34
CA ARG A 253 -10.35 -13.85 -6.90
C ARG A 253 -9.92 -13.89 -5.41
N PRO A 254 -10.31 -14.91 -4.64
CA PRO A 254 -9.81 -15.07 -3.28
C PRO A 254 -8.29 -15.29 -3.27
N LEU A 255 -7.57 -14.54 -2.45
CA LEU A 255 -6.15 -14.71 -2.17
C LEU A 255 -5.87 -14.34 -0.70
N ASN A 256 -5.28 -15.25 0.06
CA ASN A 256 -4.91 -15.08 1.47
C ASN A 256 -6.04 -14.49 2.32
N GLY A 257 -7.25 -15.06 2.19
CA GLY A 257 -8.44 -14.67 2.96
C GLY A 257 -9.18 -13.41 2.48
N SER A 258 -8.72 -12.76 1.41
CA SER A 258 -9.27 -11.51 0.88
C SER A 258 -9.52 -11.58 -0.63
N ASP A 259 -10.61 -11.00 -1.12
CA ASP A 259 -10.82 -10.87 -2.56
C ASP A 259 -9.84 -9.85 -3.15
N THR A 260 -9.11 -10.28 -4.18
CA THR A 260 -8.00 -9.54 -4.79
C THR A 260 -8.25 -9.39 -6.28
N VAL A 261 -8.09 -8.19 -6.82
CA VAL A 261 -8.24 -7.90 -8.25
C VAL A 261 -7.26 -8.75 -9.06
N ALA A 262 -7.81 -9.51 -10.00
CA ALA A 262 -7.08 -10.46 -10.82
C ALA A 262 -6.93 -9.99 -12.27
N GLU A 263 -7.95 -9.32 -12.81
CA GLU A 263 -8.12 -9.11 -14.25
C GLU A 263 -9.11 -7.98 -14.53
N VAL A 264 -8.87 -7.19 -15.57
CA VAL A 264 -9.84 -6.22 -16.11
C VAL A 264 -10.73 -6.96 -17.10
N THR A 265 -12.04 -6.87 -16.92
CA THR A 265 -13.04 -7.56 -17.75
C THR A 265 -14.10 -6.55 -18.19
N PRO A 266 -13.85 -5.75 -19.25
CA PRO A 266 -14.72 -4.64 -19.64
C PRO A 266 -16.18 -5.07 -19.82
N VAL A 267 -17.11 -4.25 -19.33
CA VAL A 267 -18.55 -4.50 -19.47
C VAL A 267 -19.12 -3.78 -20.68
N SER A 268 -20.25 -4.27 -21.21
CA SER A 268 -20.85 -3.69 -22.41
C SER A 268 -21.32 -2.25 -22.18
N SER A 269 -20.73 -1.32 -22.92
CA SER A 269 -21.06 0.12 -22.94
C SER A 269 -22.53 0.41 -23.24
N ARG A 270 -23.23 -0.50 -23.95
CA ARG A 270 -24.69 -0.41 -24.23
C ARG A 270 -25.56 -0.66 -23.00
N VAL A 271 -25.06 -1.43 -22.04
CA VAL A 271 -25.80 -1.84 -20.83
C VAL A 271 -25.40 -0.99 -19.63
N HIS A 272 -24.11 -0.64 -19.53
CA HIS A 272 -23.47 0.02 -18.40
C HIS A 272 -23.21 1.51 -18.67
N THR A 273 -24.27 2.27 -18.91
CA THR A 273 -24.19 3.73 -19.09
C THR A 273 -24.27 4.48 -17.75
N VAL A 274 -23.59 5.62 -17.66
CA VAL A 274 -23.59 6.52 -16.49
C VAL A 274 -25.02 6.82 -16.00
N ASP A 275 -25.89 7.26 -16.92
CA ASP A 275 -27.30 7.59 -16.64
C ASP A 275 -28.06 6.43 -15.99
N ARG A 276 -27.75 5.18 -16.37
CA ARG A 276 -28.43 4.01 -15.84
C ARG A 276 -28.02 3.71 -14.41
N TYR A 277 -26.73 3.83 -14.10
CA TYR A 277 -26.25 3.73 -12.71
C TYR A 277 -26.86 4.84 -11.85
N GLN A 278 -26.78 6.09 -12.32
CA GLN A 278 -27.34 7.25 -11.62
C GLN A 278 -28.83 7.04 -11.33
N LYS A 279 -29.62 6.69 -12.35
CA LYS A 279 -31.05 6.41 -12.19
C LYS A 279 -31.35 5.29 -11.21
N ILE A 280 -30.63 4.17 -11.25
CA ILE A 280 -30.85 3.06 -10.31
C ILE A 280 -30.50 3.48 -8.87
N ILE A 281 -29.47 4.32 -8.68
CA ILE A 281 -29.11 4.81 -7.35
C ILE A 281 -30.19 5.79 -6.85
N ASP A 282 -30.62 6.76 -7.66
CA ASP A 282 -31.63 7.75 -7.28
C ASP A 282 -33.04 7.15 -7.05
N ASP A 283 -33.41 6.11 -7.82
CA ASP A 283 -34.71 5.42 -7.66
C ASP A 283 -34.81 4.62 -6.35
N TYR A 284 -33.68 4.25 -5.72
CA TYR A 284 -33.61 3.29 -4.60
C TYR A 284 -32.95 3.83 -3.33
N VAL A 285 -31.98 4.76 -3.41
CA VAL A 285 -31.20 5.25 -2.25
C VAL A 285 -31.72 6.62 -1.81
N SER A 286 -31.99 6.78 -0.51
CA SER A 286 -32.45 8.03 0.09
C SER A 286 -31.76 8.30 1.44
N PRO A 287 -31.34 9.54 1.76
CA PRO A 287 -31.35 10.71 0.88
C PRO A 287 -30.37 10.58 -0.29
N ALA A 288 -30.39 11.53 -1.23
CA ALA A 288 -29.45 11.54 -2.36
C ALA A 288 -28.01 11.75 -1.87
N ILE A 289 -27.07 10.95 -2.37
CA ILE A 289 -25.65 10.99 -1.97
C ILE A 289 -24.99 12.24 -2.57
N ARG A 290 -24.49 13.14 -1.72
CA ARG A 290 -23.88 14.39 -2.18
C ARG A 290 -22.49 14.16 -2.73
N GLY A 291 -22.21 14.75 -3.90
CA GLY A 291 -20.88 14.72 -4.53
C GLY A 291 -20.48 13.39 -5.17
N MET A 292 -21.39 12.41 -5.25
CA MET A 292 -21.16 11.16 -5.99
C MET A 292 -20.79 11.47 -7.45
N LYS A 293 -19.85 10.70 -8.01
CA LYS A 293 -19.50 10.76 -9.44
C LYS A 293 -19.54 9.36 -10.03
N ILE A 294 -19.97 9.26 -11.28
CA ILE A 294 -20.00 8.00 -12.03
C ILE A 294 -19.30 8.27 -13.35
N ASP A 295 -18.20 7.57 -13.57
CA ASP A 295 -17.36 7.69 -14.76
C ASP A 295 -17.39 6.35 -15.52
N ALA A 296 -17.43 6.38 -16.86
CA ALA A 296 -17.32 5.19 -17.70
C ALA A 296 -16.08 5.31 -18.59
N VAL A 297 -15.03 4.55 -18.26
CA VAL A 297 -13.73 4.58 -18.93
C VAL A 297 -13.74 3.55 -20.06
N PRO A 298 -13.50 3.94 -21.33
CA PRO A 298 -13.39 2.98 -22.44
C PRO A 298 -12.21 2.03 -22.25
N VAL A 299 -12.44 0.73 -22.45
CA VAL A 299 -11.40 -0.31 -22.44
C VAL A 299 -11.76 -1.35 -23.48
N ASP A 300 -10.86 -1.57 -24.44
CA ASP A 300 -11.07 -2.45 -25.60
C ASP A 300 -12.40 -2.15 -26.33
N ASP A 301 -13.35 -3.10 -26.37
CA ASP A 301 -14.68 -2.94 -26.96
C ASP A 301 -15.78 -2.60 -25.93
N GLY A 302 -15.41 -2.44 -24.66
CA GLY A 302 -16.30 -2.20 -23.52
C GLY A 302 -15.96 -0.94 -22.72
N VAL A 303 -16.41 -0.92 -21.47
CA VAL A 303 -16.07 0.11 -20.47
C VAL A 303 -15.78 -0.53 -19.11
N VAL A 304 -14.97 0.16 -18.30
CA VAL A 304 -14.95 0.00 -16.84
C VAL A 304 -15.71 1.17 -16.24
N VAL A 305 -16.70 0.88 -15.39
CA VAL A 305 -17.49 1.91 -14.70
C VAL A 305 -16.94 2.12 -13.30
N VAL A 306 -16.63 3.37 -12.95
CA VAL A 306 -16.18 3.78 -11.62
C VAL A 306 -17.28 4.61 -10.98
N VAL A 307 -17.84 4.11 -9.87
CA VAL A 307 -18.71 4.90 -8.99
C VAL A 307 -17.86 5.37 -7.82
N MET A 308 -17.71 6.69 -7.70
CA MET A 308 -17.02 7.37 -6.61
C MET A 308 -18.05 7.87 -5.61
N ILE A 309 -17.98 7.35 -4.39
CA ILE A 309 -18.83 7.73 -3.26
C ILE A 309 -17.97 8.49 -2.24
N PRO A 310 -18.11 9.82 -2.11
CA PRO A 310 -17.31 10.58 -1.15
C PRO A 310 -17.83 10.37 0.28
N ALA A 311 -16.96 10.54 1.28
CA ALA A 311 -17.34 10.50 2.69
C ALA A 311 -18.51 11.47 2.98
N GLN A 312 -19.64 10.93 3.45
CA GLN A 312 -20.81 11.74 3.79
C GLN A 312 -20.70 12.23 5.25
N PRO A 313 -21.12 13.47 5.57
CA PRO A 313 -21.14 13.96 6.94
C PRO A 313 -22.01 13.11 7.87
N GLU A 314 -21.60 12.92 9.12
CA GLU A 314 -22.31 12.09 10.10
C GLU A 314 -23.79 12.50 10.33
N HIS A 315 -24.14 13.77 10.13
CA HIS A 315 -25.51 14.26 10.28
C HIS A 315 -26.43 13.95 9.08
N GLU A 316 -25.89 13.47 7.95
CA GLU A 316 -26.69 13.02 6.80
C GLU A 316 -26.85 11.49 6.76
N LYS A 317 -26.08 10.77 7.58
CA LYS A 317 -26.27 9.34 7.79
C LYS A 317 -27.51 9.12 8.68
N LEU A 318 -28.30 8.09 8.45
CA LEU A 318 -28.05 6.95 7.57
C LEU A 318 -28.76 7.06 6.22
N PHE A 319 -28.07 6.62 5.17
CA PHE A 319 -28.63 6.33 3.86
C PHE A 319 -29.40 5.00 3.91
N VAL A 320 -30.55 4.97 3.24
CA VAL A 320 -31.52 3.86 3.24
C VAL A 320 -31.78 3.41 1.81
N VAL A 321 -31.76 2.10 1.57
CA VAL A 321 -32.25 1.49 0.33
C VAL A 321 -33.74 1.18 0.50
N THR A 322 -34.57 1.63 -0.44
CA THR A 322 -35.99 1.26 -0.53
C THR A 322 -36.19 0.33 -1.73
N THR A 323 -36.47 -0.95 -1.48
CA THR A 323 -36.90 -1.91 -2.52
C THR A 323 -38.42 -2.13 -2.46
N SER A 324 -38.98 -2.80 -3.47
CA SER A 324 -40.37 -3.25 -3.46
C SER A 324 -40.47 -4.76 -3.64
N ASN A 325 -41.08 -5.44 -2.67
CA ASN A 325 -41.38 -6.88 -2.73
C ASN A 325 -42.87 -7.11 -3.00
N GLY A 326 -43.17 -8.16 -3.77
CA GLY A 326 -44.53 -8.52 -4.19
C GLY A 326 -44.74 -8.49 -5.70
N ALA A 327 -45.70 -9.27 -6.18
CA ALA A 327 -46.10 -9.33 -7.59
C ALA A 327 -47.50 -8.70 -7.77
N GLY A 328 -47.74 -8.04 -8.90
CA GLY A 328 -49.00 -7.36 -9.17
C GLY A 328 -49.19 -6.04 -8.40
N SER A 329 -50.40 -5.80 -7.91
CA SER A 329 -50.82 -4.53 -7.28
C SER A 329 -50.38 -4.36 -5.82
N THR A 330 -50.00 -5.44 -5.12
CA THR A 330 -49.54 -5.42 -3.73
C THR A 330 -48.02 -5.36 -3.65
N LYS A 331 -47.45 -4.19 -3.96
CA LYS A 331 -46.02 -3.89 -3.75
C LYS A 331 -45.79 -3.36 -2.32
N THR A 332 -45.24 -4.20 -1.45
CA THR A 332 -44.76 -3.78 -0.13
C THR A 332 -43.38 -3.15 -0.27
N LYS A 333 -43.23 -1.88 0.14
CA LYS A 333 -41.91 -1.25 0.24
C LYS A 333 -41.14 -1.85 1.41
N VAL A 334 -39.88 -2.22 1.19
CA VAL A 334 -38.95 -2.68 2.22
C VAL A 334 -37.81 -1.68 2.30
N GLN A 335 -37.52 -1.21 3.51
CA GLN A 335 -36.40 -0.31 3.79
C GLN A 335 -35.27 -1.10 4.46
N SER A 336 -34.05 -0.91 3.95
CA SER A 336 -32.84 -1.58 4.42
C SER A 336 -31.72 -0.57 4.57
N VAL A 337 -31.04 -0.59 5.72
CA VAL A 337 -29.78 0.16 5.91
C VAL A 337 -28.61 -0.81 5.76
N TYR A 338 -27.64 -0.42 4.93
CA TYR A 338 -26.39 -1.15 4.74
C TYR A 338 -25.22 -0.33 5.30
N GLN A 339 -24.26 -0.99 5.94
CA GLN A 339 -23.09 -0.36 6.55
C GLN A 339 -21.81 -1.11 6.14
N ARG A 340 -20.76 -0.39 5.73
CA ARG A 340 -19.43 -0.97 5.51
C ARG A 340 -18.77 -1.31 6.85
N ARG A 341 -18.18 -2.51 6.94
CA ARG A 341 -17.37 -3.00 8.07
C ARG A 341 -16.19 -3.78 7.51
N GLY A 342 -15.03 -3.13 7.42
CA GLY A 342 -13.89 -3.67 6.68
C GLY A 342 -14.22 -3.84 5.19
N ASP A 343 -13.79 -4.96 4.61
CA ASP A 343 -14.08 -5.42 3.24
C ASP A 343 -15.57 -5.72 2.98
N ARG A 344 -16.44 -5.76 3.99
CA ARG A 344 -17.82 -6.26 3.87
C ARG A 344 -18.88 -5.18 4.05
N THR A 345 -19.95 -5.30 3.28
CA THR A 345 -21.19 -4.54 3.48
C THR A 345 -22.26 -5.40 4.16
N VAL A 346 -22.57 -5.08 5.41
CA VAL A 346 -23.59 -5.75 6.23
C VAL A 346 -24.90 -4.98 6.24
N GLN A 347 -26.02 -5.67 6.42
CA GLN A 347 -27.33 -5.04 6.67
C GLN A 347 -27.50 -4.83 8.19
N LEU A 348 -28.01 -3.66 8.61
CA LEU A 348 -28.37 -3.44 10.01
C LEU A 348 -29.59 -4.30 10.38
N SER A 349 -29.57 -4.88 11.58
CA SER A 349 -30.73 -5.62 12.09
C SER A 349 -31.86 -4.68 12.51
N THR A 350 -33.07 -5.21 12.66
CA THR A 350 -34.21 -4.47 13.22
C THR A 350 -33.90 -3.94 14.62
N ALA A 351 -33.09 -4.65 15.42
CA ALA A 351 -32.66 -4.20 16.74
C ALA A 351 -31.70 -3.00 16.66
N ASP A 352 -30.72 -3.03 15.74
CA ASP A 352 -29.80 -1.91 15.51
C ASP A 352 -30.57 -0.66 15.05
N MET A 353 -31.47 -0.82 14.08
CA MET A 353 -32.31 0.27 13.58
C MET A 353 -33.21 0.84 14.69
N HIS A 354 -33.84 -0.02 15.51
CA HIS A 354 -34.64 0.42 16.66
C HIS A 354 -33.80 1.18 17.70
N ALA A 355 -32.57 0.72 17.99
CA ALA A 355 -31.68 1.39 18.94
C ALA A 355 -31.28 2.79 18.46
N LEU A 356 -30.93 2.94 17.19
CA LEU A 356 -30.59 4.23 16.58
C LEU A 356 -31.79 5.20 16.56
N LEU A 357 -32.97 4.72 16.16
CA LEU A 357 -34.21 5.50 16.20
C LEU A 357 -34.57 5.94 17.63
N SER A 358 -34.40 5.04 18.61
CA SER A 358 -34.67 5.34 20.02
C SER A 358 -33.73 6.41 20.57
N ALA A 359 -32.43 6.33 20.24
CA ALA A 359 -31.45 7.34 20.64
C ALA A 359 -31.74 8.71 20.04
N GLY A 360 -32.07 8.78 18.75
CA GLY A 360 -32.50 10.02 18.09
C GLY A 360 -33.78 10.61 18.70
N TYR A 361 -34.78 9.76 18.97
CA TYR A 361 -36.04 10.18 19.60
C TYR A 361 -35.85 10.73 21.02
N GLN A 362 -34.98 10.11 21.82
CA GLN A 362 -34.64 10.61 23.15
C GLN A 362 -33.94 11.97 23.08
N LYS A 363 -32.94 12.12 22.19
CA LYS A 363 -32.21 13.38 22.02
C LYS A 363 -33.14 14.53 21.64
N LEU A 364 -34.02 14.32 20.66
CA LEU A 364 -35.03 15.30 20.22
C LEU A 364 -36.01 15.71 21.33
N ARG A 365 -36.19 14.88 22.37
CA ARG A 365 -37.02 15.19 23.54
C ARG A 365 -36.27 15.82 24.70
N SER A 366 -34.96 15.63 24.81
CA SER A 366 -34.13 16.33 25.81
C SER A 366 -33.75 17.76 25.41
N GLU A 367 -33.96 18.12 24.14
CA GLU A 367 -33.71 19.45 23.57
C GLU A 367 -34.98 20.33 23.53
N GLN A 368 -36.09 19.87 24.15
CA GLN A 368 -37.38 20.55 24.31
C GLN A 368 -37.65 20.89 25.79
#